data_AF-A0A659UHG9-F1
#
_entry.id   AF-A0A659UHG9-F1
#
_cell.length_a   1.000
_cell.length_b   1.000
_cell.length_c   1.000
_cell.angle_alpha   90.00
_cell.angle_beta   90.00
_cell.angle_gamma   90.00
#
_symmetry.space_group_name_H-M   'P 1'
#
loop_
_entity.id
_entity.type
_entity.pdbx_description
1 polymer ?
#
loop_
_entity_poly.entity_id
_entity_poly.type
_entity_poly.pdbx_seq_one_letter_code
_entity_poly.pdbx_strand_id
1 'polypeptide(L)'
;RMQDARTTDVGIVPTHFAVIFDYSSKTFRHDLYPEYKANRSAPPEDLIPQFGLIRQATRAFNLPCVEMEGFEADDLIATYCRLAGEAGGDTTIIS
;
A
#
# COMPACT_ATOMS: atom_id res chain seq x y z
N ARG A 1 22.38 -17.90 -9.26
CA ARG A 1 21.15 -18.70 -9.44
C ARG A 1 20.00 -17.83 -8.96
N MET A 2 19.14 -17.31 -9.85
CA MET A 2 17.88 -16.70 -9.45
C MET A 2 17.10 -17.77 -8.69
N GLN A 3 17.06 -17.64 -7.36
CA GLN A 3 16.21 -18.48 -6.54
C GLN A 3 14.76 -18.12 -6.89
N ASP A 4 13.93 -19.17 -6.92
CA ASP A 4 12.56 -19.16 -7.40
C ASP A 4 11.79 -17.96 -6.83
N ALA A 5 11.36 -17.03 -7.69
CA ALA A 5 10.65 -15.80 -7.30
C ALA A 5 9.30 -16.07 -6.60
N ARG A 6 8.94 -17.35 -6.43
CA ARG A 6 7.76 -17.86 -5.75
C ARG A 6 8.04 -18.42 -4.36
N THR A 7 9.29 -18.51 -3.93
CA THR A 7 9.60 -18.85 -2.53
C THR A 7 9.30 -17.65 -1.66
N THR A 8 8.10 -17.63 -1.09
CA THR A 8 7.71 -16.66 -0.08
C THR A 8 8.10 -17.20 1.30
N ASP A 9 8.82 -16.44 2.11
CA ASP A 9 9.14 -16.83 3.50
C ASP A 9 7.87 -17.03 4.37
N VAL A 10 6.71 -16.56 3.88
CA VAL A 10 5.37 -16.74 4.49
C VAL A 10 4.69 -18.07 4.14
N GLY A 11 5.32 -18.95 3.35
CA GLY A 11 4.80 -20.30 3.05
C GLY A 11 3.54 -20.36 2.17
N ILE A 12 3.06 -19.23 1.63
CA ILE A 12 1.86 -19.13 0.81
C ILE A 12 2.22 -18.42 -0.50
N VAL A 13 1.97 -19.07 -1.63
CA VAL A 13 2.19 -18.47 -2.96
C VAL A 13 0.91 -17.73 -3.39
N PRO A 14 0.92 -16.39 -3.46
CA PRO A 14 -0.26 -15.64 -3.85
C PRO A 14 -0.56 -15.79 -5.34
N THR A 15 -1.85 -15.85 -5.70
CA THR A 15 -2.30 -15.82 -7.10
C THR A 15 -2.42 -14.39 -7.64
N HIS A 16 -2.60 -13.42 -6.75
CA HIS A 16 -2.74 -12.00 -7.05
C HIS A 16 -1.88 -11.19 -6.07
N PHE A 17 -1.32 -10.08 -6.54
CA PHE A 17 -0.48 -9.20 -5.73
C PHE A 17 -0.72 -7.75 -6.12
N ALA A 18 -0.76 -6.85 -5.14
CA ALA A 18 -0.88 -5.41 -5.35
C ALA A 18 -0.07 -4.65 -4.31
N VAL A 19 0.50 -3.52 -4.71
CA VAL A 19 1.17 -2.56 -3.82
C VAL A 19 0.27 -1.35 -3.69
N ILE A 20 -0.06 -1.00 -2.44
CA ILE A 20 -0.90 0.14 -2.12
C ILE A 20 -0.01 1.22 -1.49
N PHE A 21 -0.05 2.43 -2.02
CA PHE A 21 0.67 3.58 -1.47
C PHE A 21 -0.30 4.58 -0.84
N ASP A 22 0.16 5.26 0.21
CA ASP A 22 -0.49 6.48 0.68
C ASP A 22 -0.43 7.55 -0.40
N TYR A 23 -1.58 8.12 -0.76
CA TYR A 23 -1.69 9.17 -1.76
C TYR A 23 -1.19 10.51 -1.22
N SER A 24 -1.71 10.93 -0.07
CA SER A 24 -1.33 12.18 0.58
C SER A 24 -1.51 12.11 2.10
N SER A 25 -0.94 13.09 2.81
CA SER A 25 -1.16 13.22 4.25
C SER A 25 -2.57 13.68 4.61
N LYS A 26 -3.39 14.18 3.66
CA LYS A 26 -4.76 14.64 3.89
C LYS A 26 -5.78 13.66 3.32
N THR A 27 -6.78 13.35 4.13
CA THR A 27 -7.88 12.42 3.84
C THR A 27 -9.15 12.89 4.54
N PHE A 28 -10.28 12.25 4.29
CA PHE A 28 -11.56 12.54 4.97
C PHE A 28 -11.47 12.49 6.51
N ARG A 29 -10.48 11.78 7.06
CA ARG A 29 -10.25 11.72 8.52
C ARG A 29 -9.88 13.10 9.09
N HIS A 30 -9.25 13.96 8.31
CA HIS A 30 -8.89 15.33 8.71
C HIS A 30 -10.12 16.24 8.76
N ASP A 31 -11.10 16.00 7.88
CA ASP A 31 -12.37 16.73 7.90
C ASP A 31 -13.21 16.33 9.12
N LEU A 32 -13.11 15.06 9.55
CA LEU A 32 -13.78 14.55 10.74
C LEU A 32 -13.09 14.99 12.04
N TYR A 33 -11.76 15.00 12.05
CA TYR A 33 -10.95 15.35 13.21
C TYR A 33 -9.70 16.13 12.79
N PRO A 34 -9.69 17.46 12.94
CA PRO A 34 -8.58 18.30 12.47
C PRO A 34 -7.22 17.98 13.07
N GLU A 35 -7.17 17.49 14.31
CA GLU A 35 -5.93 17.12 14.99
C GLU A 35 -5.46 15.69 14.67
N TYR A 36 -6.15 14.99 13.77
CA TYR A 36 -5.76 13.67 13.32
C TYR A 36 -4.33 13.68 12.74
N LYS A 37 -3.44 12.85 13.30
CA LYS A 37 -2.00 12.77 12.94
C LYS A 37 -1.22 14.09 13.04
N ALA A 38 -1.74 15.12 13.72
CA ALA A 38 -1.07 16.42 13.84
C ALA A 38 0.31 16.36 14.54
N ASN A 39 0.55 15.30 15.32
CA ASN A 39 1.82 15.04 16.00
C ASN A 39 2.88 14.32 15.15
N ARG A 40 2.57 13.96 13.89
CA ARG A 40 3.57 13.36 12.99
C ARG A 40 4.52 14.43 12.48
N SER A 41 5.82 14.16 12.57
CA SER A 41 6.83 14.99 11.91
C SER A 41 6.75 14.82 10.39
N ALA A 42 7.13 15.87 9.66
CA ALA A 42 7.35 15.75 8.23
C ALA A 42 8.42 14.68 7.94
N PRO A 43 8.32 13.94 6.82
CA PRO A 43 9.37 13.03 6.40
C PRO A 43 10.69 13.79 6.18
N PRO A 44 11.85 13.16 6.47
CA PRO A 44 13.16 13.75 6.17
C PRO A 44 13.30 14.19 4.70
N GLU A 45 14.02 15.27 4.45
CA GLU A 45 14.16 15.87 3.10
C GLU A 45 14.80 14.90 2.09
N ASP A 46 15.74 14.09 2.53
CA ASP A 46 16.40 13.03 1.76
C ASP A 46 15.48 11.84 1.44
N LEU A 47 14.41 11.65 2.22
CA LEU A 47 13.41 10.60 1.97
C LEU A 47 12.36 11.02 0.93
N ILE A 48 12.01 12.32 0.85
CA ILE A 48 10.93 12.82 -0.02
C ILE A 48 11.12 12.41 -1.50
N PRO A 49 12.31 12.56 -2.11
CA PRO A 49 12.54 12.14 -3.50
C PRO A 49 12.33 10.63 -3.72
N GLN A 50 12.53 9.81 -2.68
CA GLN A 50 12.45 8.35 -2.75
C GLN A 50 11.00 7.87 -2.93
N PHE A 51 9.99 8.64 -2.52
CA PHE A 51 8.58 8.31 -2.72
C PHE A 51 8.17 8.25 -4.19
N GLY A 52 8.77 9.09 -5.04
CA GLY A 52 8.59 9.01 -6.49
C GLY A 52 9.30 7.78 -7.07
N LEU A 53 10.52 7.52 -6.61
CA LEU A 53 11.34 6.41 -7.09
C LEU A 53 10.74 5.05 -6.74
N ILE A 54 10.17 4.87 -5.55
CA ILE A 54 9.55 3.59 -5.17
C ILE A 54 8.33 3.28 -6.05
N ARG A 55 7.50 4.28 -6.38
CA ARG A 55 6.37 4.12 -7.32
C ARG A 55 6.87 3.74 -8.72
N GLN A 56 7.94 4.38 -9.19
CA GLN A 56 8.55 4.05 -10.48
C GLN A 56 9.11 2.62 -10.48
N ALA A 57 9.80 2.23 -9.42
CA ALA A 57 10.34 0.88 -9.26
C ALA A 57 9.22 -0.17 -9.25
N THR A 58 8.17 0.02 -8.44
CA THR A 58 7.00 -0.87 -8.39
C THR A 58 6.38 -1.06 -9.77
N ARG A 59 6.17 0.03 -10.51
CA ARG A 59 5.65 -0.03 -11.89
C ARG A 59 6.62 -0.73 -12.85
N ALA A 60 7.93 -0.51 -12.70
CA ALA A 60 8.96 -1.17 -13.51
C ALA A 60 9.02 -2.69 -13.27
N PHE A 61 8.69 -3.16 -12.07
CA PHE A 61 8.49 -4.58 -11.77
C PHE A 61 7.14 -5.13 -12.26
N ASN A 62 6.35 -4.34 -12.98
CA ASN A 62 5.02 -4.69 -13.48
C ASN A 62 4.05 -5.10 -12.35
N LEU A 63 4.20 -4.49 -11.17
CA LEU A 63 3.31 -4.69 -10.04
C LEU A 63 2.19 -3.63 -10.06
N PRO A 64 0.94 -4.00 -9.76
CA PRO A 64 -0.12 -3.03 -9.55
C PRO A 64 0.28 -2.03 -8.46
N CYS A 65 0.23 -0.74 -8.81
CA CYS A 65 0.58 0.38 -7.94
C CYS A 65 -0.69 1.21 -7.75
N VAL A 66 -1.36 1.04 -6.62
CA VAL A 66 -2.68 1.64 -6.35
C VAL A 66 -2.56 2.71 -5.27
N GLU A 67 -3.17 3.86 -5.52
CA GLU A 67 -3.32 4.97 -4.58
C GLU A 67 -4.56 5.75 -5.02
N MET A 68 -5.27 6.36 -4.07
CA MET A 68 -6.51 7.09 -4.36
C MET A 68 -6.58 8.38 -3.55
N GLU A 69 -6.87 9.48 -4.23
CA GLU A 69 -7.06 10.77 -3.57
C GLU A 69 -8.20 10.71 -2.54
N GLY A 70 -7.96 11.28 -1.37
CA GLY A 70 -8.91 11.33 -0.27
C GLY A 70 -8.93 10.10 0.64
N PHE A 71 -8.25 9.01 0.28
CA PHE A 71 -8.19 7.76 1.06
C PHE A 71 -6.77 7.44 1.53
N GLU A 72 -6.67 6.78 2.68
CA GLU A 72 -5.42 6.22 3.18
C GLU A 72 -5.18 4.83 2.57
N ALA A 73 -3.94 4.35 2.61
CA ALA A 73 -3.63 3.02 2.11
C ALA A 73 -4.43 1.93 2.85
N ASP A 74 -4.67 2.11 4.15
CA ASP A 74 -5.44 1.16 4.99
C ASP A 74 -6.91 1.03 4.54
N ASP A 75 -7.55 2.11 4.09
CA ASP A 75 -8.91 2.10 3.55
C ASP A 75 -9.00 1.22 2.30
N LEU A 76 -8.01 1.36 1.41
CA LEU A 76 -7.95 0.61 0.16
C LEU A 76 -7.64 -0.86 0.44
N ILE A 77 -6.68 -1.15 1.32
CA ILE A 77 -6.33 -2.52 1.74
C ILE A 77 -7.56 -3.21 2.36
N ALA A 78 -8.23 -2.56 3.32
CA ALA A 78 -9.42 -3.11 3.96
C ALA A 78 -10.55 -3.37 2.94
N THR A 79 -10.74 -2.44 2.00
CA THR A 79 -11.73 -2.59 0.92
C THR A 79 -11.42 -3.79 0.03
N TYR A 80 -10.18 -3.93 -0.43
CA TYR A 80 -9.79 -5.09 -1.25
C TYR A 80 -9.84 -6.41 -0.49
N CYS A 81 -9.48 -6.43 0.80
CA CYS A 81 -9.59 -7.64 1.61
C CYS A 81 -11.04 -8.09 1.76
N ARG A 82 -11.96 -7.15 2.02
CA ARG A 82 -13.39 -7.44 2.07
C ARG A 82 -13.90 -7.98 0.75
N LEU A 83 -13.58 -7.31 -0.37
CA LEU A 83 -14.02 -7.73 -1.71
C LEU A 83 -13.46 -9.11 -2.10
N ALA A 84 -12.19 -9.38 -1.76
CA ALA A 84 -11.59 -10.70 -2.00
C ALA A 84 -12.28 -11.79 -1.18
N GLY A 85 -12.58 -11.53 0.10
CA GLY A 85 -13.32 -12.46 0.95
C GLY A 85 -14.74 -12.72 0.44
N GLU A 86 -15.46 -11.69 -0.02
CA GLU A 86 -16.78 -11.81 -0.66
C GLU A 86 -16.73 -12.65 -1.95
N ALA A 87 -15.60 -12.63 -2.65
CA ALA A 87 -15.32 -13.46 -3.81
C ALA A 87 -14.79 -14.87 -3.46
N GLY A 88 -14.69 -15.21 -2.16
CA GLY A 88 -14.22 -16.52 -1.69
C GLY A 88 -12.69 -16.69 -1.68
N GLY A 89 -11.93 -15.59 -1.73
CA GLY A 89 -10.48 -15.59 -1.68
C GLY A 89 -9.91 -15.31 -0.28
N ASP A 90 -8.73 -15.85 -0.02
CA ASP A 90 -7.93 -15.52 1.16
C ASP A 90 -7.01 -14.32 0.89
N THR A 91 -6.70 -13.56 1.94
CA THR A 91 -5.80 -12.41 1.84
C THR A 91 -4.69 -12.46 2.88
N THR A 92 -3.53 -11.93 2.50
CA THR A 92 -2.37 -11.73 3.38
C THR A 92 -1.92 -10.30 3.21
N ILE A 93 -1.85 -9.55 4.31
CA ILE A 93 -1.41 -8.15 4.31
C ILE A 93 0.04 -8.09 4.79
N ILE A 94 0.87 -7.37 4.05
CA ILE A 94 2.24 -7.02 4.44
C ILE A 94 2.25 -5.50 4.65
N SER A 95 2.45 -5.05 5.89
CA SER A 95 2.39 -3.63 6.28
C SER A 95 3.46 -3.28 7.30
#